data_AF-A0A0F8FG56-F1
#
_entry.id   AF-A0A0F8FG56-F1
#
_cell.length_a   1.000
_cell.length_b   1.000
_cell.length_c   1.000
_cell.angle_alpha   90.00
_cell.angle_beta   90.00
_cell.angle_gamma   90.00
#
_symmetry.space_group_name_H-M   'P 1'
#
loop_
_entity.id
_entity.type
_entity.pdbx_description
1 polymer ?
#
loop_
_entity_poly.entity_id
_entity_poly.type
_entity_poly.pdbx_seq_one_letter_code
_entity_poly.pdbx_strand_id
1 'polypeptide(L)'
;MSENLLKNRAGLAPLIGTALMLAIVFLIVALIASAFFAGNNPDNLDPAPLADLRVYEYNTSTLKIEHRGGDPIDFSNSTTSVILDMAGKNNLLEASNLEVLKVGDTKLLPLKDRKGNLIPINAGDFATFKVIDLRTKKPVFIQNIRFMNGIDTEYQPGNDTEYQPGNDTEYQPGNDTE
;
A
#
# COMPACT_ATOMS: atom_id res chain seq x y z
N MET A 1 11.19 63.39 -54.52
CA MET A 1 11.68 63.06 -53.15
C MET A 1 10.95 61.89 -52.50
N SER A 2 9.80 61.42 -52.99
CA SER A 2 9.07 60.28 -52.39
C SER A 2 9.53 58.87 -52.83
N GLU A 3 10.18 58.71 -53.99
CA GLU A 3 10.56 57.36 -54.49
C GLU A 3 11.64 56.67 -53.63
N ASN A 4 12.53 57.44 -53.00
CA ASN A 4 13.54 56.90 -52.09
C ASN A 4 12.93 56.41 -50.76
N LEU A 5 11.75 56.90 -50.37
CA LEU A 5 11.06 56.46 -49.15
C LEU A 5 10.33 55.12 -49.35
N LEU A 6 9.88 54.80 -50.57
CA LEU A 6 9.24 53.52 -50.90
C LEU A 6 10.27 52.40 -51.07
N LYS A 7 11.43 52.67 -51.68
CA LYS A 7 12.55 51.71 -51.78
C LYS A 7 13.09 51.29 -50.41
N ASN A 8 13.13 52.20 -49.43
CA ASN A 8 13.65 51.90 -48.09
C ASN A 8 12.67 51.09 -47.22
N ARG A 9 11.41 50.94 -47.63
CA ARG A 9 10.37 50.17 -46.91
C ARG A 9 10.16 48.76 -47.48
N ALA A 10 10.73 48.45 -48.65
CA ALA A 10 10.55 47.16 -49.33
C ALA A 10 11.09 45.96 -48.50
N GLY A 11 12.06 46.18 -47.62
CA GLY A 11 12.57 45.17 -46.69
C GLY A 11 11.81 45.05 -45.37
N LEU A 12 10.89 45.99 -45.07
CA LEU A 12 10.15 45.99 -43.80
C LEU A 12 9.03 44.96 -43.79
N ALA A 13 8.38 44.69 -44.92
CA ALA A 13 7.27 43.75 -44.97
C ALA A 13 7.70 42.29 -44.66
N PRO A 14 8.79 41.75 -45.23
CA PRO A 14 9.32 40.46 -44.81
C PRO A 14 9.74 40.45 -43.33
N LEU A 15 10.38 41.53 -42.86
CA LEU A 15 10.85 41.63 -41.48
C LEU A 15 9.68 41.63 -40.47
N ILE A 16 8.65 42.43 -40.72
CA ILE A 16 7.45 42.49 -39.87
C ILE A 16 6.72 41.14 -39.90
N GLY A 17 6.63 40.49 -41.06
CA GLY A 17 6.05 39.15 -41.19
C GLY A 17 6.78 38.12 -40.33
N THR A 18 8.11 38.11 -40.39
CA THR A 18 8.92 37.20 -39.56
C THR A 18 8.80 37.49 -38.07
N ALA A 19 8.81 38.76 -37.66
CA ALA A 19 8.66 39.15 -36.26
C ALA A 19 7.28 38.75 -35.70
N LEU A 20 6.22 38.95 -36.49
CA LEU A 20 4.86 38.55 -36.12
C LEU A 20 4.71 37.02 -36.06
N MET A 21 5.28 36.29 -37.03
CA MET A 21 5.29 34.83 -37.02
C MET A 21 5.98 34.28 -35.78
N LEU A 22 7.15 34.81 -35.41
CA LEU A 22 7.86 34.41 -34.21
C LEU A 22 7.05 34.69 -32.95
N ALA A 23 6.40 35.85 -32.86
CA ALA A 23 5.54 36.18 -31.72
C ALA A 23 4.39 35.17 -31.56
N ILE A 24 3.74 34.79 -32.65
CA ILE A 24 2.66 33.80 -32.64
C ILE A 24 3.19 32.41 -32.25
N VAL A 25 4.34 32.00 -32.78
CA VAL A 25 4.98 30.71 -32.42
C VAL A 25 5.29 30.67 -30.92
N PHE A 26 5.86 31.73 -30.36
CA PHE A 26 6.13 31.78 -28.91
C PHE A 26 4.86 31.73 -28.07
N LEU A 27 3.77 32.37 -28.51
CA LEU A 27 2.48 32.28 -27.82
C LEU A 27 1.91 30.85 -27.86
N ILE A 28 1.98 30.17 -29.00
CA ILE A 28 1.51 28.79 -29.14
C ILE A 28 2.38 27.85 -28.30
N VAL A 29 3.71 28.00 -28.35
CA VAL A 29 4.65 27.21 -27.54
C VAL A 29 4.39 27.42 -26.05
N ALA A 30 4.20 28.67 -25.61
CA ALA A 30 3.90 28.97 -24.21
C ALA A 30 2.54 28.38 -23.78
N LEU A 31 1.52 28.43 -24.63
CA LEU A 31 0.21 27.84 -24.35
C LEU A 31 0.30 26.31 -24.24
N ILE A 32 0.95 25.67 -25.21
CA ILE A 32 1.13 24.21 -25.20
C ILE A 32 2.01 23.80 -24.01
N ALA A 33 3.13 24.49 -23.78
CA ALA A 33 3.98 24.28 -22.62
C ALA A 33 3.19 24.46 -21.31
N SER A 34 2.31 25.45 -21.20
CA SER A 34 1.45 25.60 -20.03
C SER A 34 0.49 24.42 -19.86
N ALA A 35 -0.03 23.81 -20.92
CA ALA A 35 -0.85 22.61 -20.77
C ALA A 35 -0.05 21.39 -20.28
N PHE A 36 1.25 21.30 -20.63
CA PHE A 36 2.13 20.21 -20.19
C PHE A 36 2.82 20.45 -18.83
N PHE A 37 3.12 21.71 -18.49
CA PHE A 37 3.81 22.11 -17.26
C PHE A 37 2.88 22.70 -16.19
N ALA A 38 1.78 23.35 -16.58
CA ALA A 38 0.68 23.71 -15.67
C ALA A 38 -0.40 22.62 -15.60
N GLY A 39 -0.25 21.56 -16.40
CA GLY A 39 -1.05 20.34 -16.32
C GLY A 39 -0.75 19.57 -15.05
N ASN A 40 -1.58 19.80 -14.04
CA ASN A 40 -1.84 18.90 -12.93
C ASN A 40 -0.66 18.73 -11.95
N ASN A 41 -0.53 19.64 -10.98
CA ASN A 41 -0.21 19.18 -9.63
C ASN A 41 -1.57 18.92 -8.94
N PRO A 42 -2.19 17.74 -9.10
CA PRO A 42 -3.44 17.47 -8.38
C PRO A 42 -3.18 17.43 -6.87
N ASP A 43 -1.95 17.23 -6.43
CA ASP A 43 -1.66 16.89 -5.04
C ASP A 43 -0.31 17.48 -4.61
N ASN A 44 -0.31 18.60 -3.86
CA ASN A 44 0.71 18.83 -2.83
C ASN A 44 0.43 17.90 -1.62
N LEU A 45 -0.05 16.69 -1.88
CA LEU A 45 -0.19 15.66 -0.86
C LEU A 45 1.13 14.92 -0.85
N ASP A 46 1.72 14.74 0.33
CA ASP A 46 2.84 13.80 0.45
C ASP A 46 2.42 12.46 -0.16
N PRO A 47 3.35 11.76 -0.82
CA PRO A 47 3.08 10.46 -1.42
C PRO A 47 2.45 9.50 -0.40
N ALA A 48 1.65 8.55 -0.90
CA ALA A 48 1.12 7.48 -0.06
C ALA A 48 2.27 6.74 0.64
N PRO A 49 2.09 6.28 1.88
CA PRO A 49 3.11 5.48 2.58
C PRO A 49 3.57 4.29 1.74
N LEU A 50 4.88 4.09 1.65
CA LEU A 50 5.47 2.91 1.01
C LEU A 50 5.85 1.90 2.08
N ALA A 51 4.98 0.92 2.31
CA ALA A 51 5.15 -0.07 3.37
C ALA A 51 5.01 -1.51 2.85
N ASP A 52 5.86 -2.41 3.34
CA ASP A 52 5.72 -3.86 3.16
C ASP A 52 4.96 -4.42 4.36
N LEU A 53 3.76 -4.92 4.10
CA LEU A 53 2.95 -5.62 5.09
C LEU A 53 2.85 -7.10 4.75
N ARG A 54 2.73 -7.93 5.79
CA ARG A 54 2.31 -9.32 5.64
C ARG A 54 1.05 -9.52 6.43
N VAL A 55 0.00 -9.97 5.74
CA VAL A 55 -1.28 -10.26 6.36
C VAL A 55 -1.59 -11.74 6.18
N TYR A 56 -1.99 -12.37 7.26
CA TYR A 56 -2.41 -13.76 7.25
C TYR A 56 -3.60 -13.96 8.17
N GLU A 57 -4.35 -14.99 7.88
CA GLU A 57 -5.42 -15.44 8.75
C GLU A 57 -4.83 -15.85 10.10
N TYR A 58 -5.42 -15.32 11.17
CA TYR A 58 -5.23 -15.88 12.51
C TYR A 58 -6.37 -16.86 12.83
N ASN A 59 -7.61 -16.47 12.49
CA ASN A 59 -8.79 -17.32 12.45
C ASN A 59 -9.86 -16.69 11.53
N THR A 60 -11.02 -17.31 11.40
CA THR A 60 -12.13 -16.84 10.54
C THR A 60 -12.72 -15.47 10.96
N SER A 61 -12.32 -14.92 12.11
CA SER A 61 -12.80 -13.63 12.61
C SER A 61 -11.68 -12.60 12.81
N THR A 62 -10.42 -12.95 12.60
CA THR A 62 -9.27 -12.11 12.94
C THR A 62 -8.13 -12.34 11.96
N LEU A 63 -7.53 -11.24 11.50
CA LEU A 63 -6.29 -11.24 10.73
C LEU A 63 -5.10 -10.87 11.62
N LYS A 64 -3.93 -11.45 11.36
CA LYS A 64 -2.67 -10.99 11.91
C LYS A 64 -1.92 -10.20 10.86
N ILE A 65 -1.45 -9.02 11.25
CA ILE A 65 -0.78 -8.05 10.38
C ILE A 65 0.61 -7.81 10.94
N GLU A 66 1.61 -8.00 10.10
CA GLU A 66 3.02 -7.73 10.39
C GLU A 66 3.55 -6.64 9.48
N HIS A 67 4.25 -5.65 10.04
CA HIS A 67 4.93 -4.62 9.26
C HIS A 67 6.39 -5.01 9.04
N ARG A 68 6.76 -5.29 7.79
CA ARG A 68 8.07 -5.88 7.45
C ARG A 68 9.10 -4.86 6.99
N GLY A 69 8.67 -3.68 6.55
CA GLY A 69 9.59 -2.61 6.15
C GLY A 69 8.87 -1.39 5.58
N GLY A 70 9.61 -0.30 5.38
CA GLY A 70 9.08 0.94 4.78
C GLY A 70 8.52 1.93 5.80
N ASP A 71 7.63 2.79 5.33
CA ASP A 71 7.05 3.90 6.09
C ASP A 71 6.03 3.42 7.12
N PRO A 72 5.94 4.04 8.31
CA PRO A 72 4.86 3.76 9.26
C PRO A 72 3.49 4.04 8.67
N ILE A 73 2.50 3.22 9.05
CA ILE A 73 1.10 3.40 8.64
C ILE A 73 0.26 3.76 9.85
N ASP A 74 -0.43 4.90 9.79
CA ASP A 74 -1.36 5.33 10.83
C ASP A 74 -2.79 4.89 10.50
N PHE A 75 -3.31 3.93 11.27
CA PHE A 75 -4.68 3.43 11.19
C PHE A 75 -5.63 4.11 12.20
N SER A 76 -5.11 4.94 13.10
CA SER A 76 -5.94 5.75 14.02
C SER A 76 -6.50 6.99 13.32
N ASN A 77 -5.83 7.44 12.25
CA ASN A 77 -6.24 8.59 11.48
C ASN A 77 -7.34 8.25 10.46
N SER A 78 -8.22 9.21 10.19
CA SER A 78 -9.26 9.12 9.17
C SER A 78 -8.71 9.14 7.73
N THR A 79 -7.39 9.22 7.54
CA THR A 79 -6.72 9.18 6.23
C THR A 79 -6.46 7.76 5.72
N THR A 80 -6.53 6.74 6.57
CA THR A 80 -6.30 5.35 6.15
C THR A 80 -7.61 4.57 6.15
N SER A 81 -7.89 3.84 5.08
CA SER A 81 -9.04 2.95 4.98
C SER A 81 -8.62 1.52 4.78
N VAL A 82 -9.17 0.63 5.60
CA VAL A 82 -8.96 -0.81 5.48
C VAL A 82 -10.22 -1.45 4.93
N ILE A 83 -10.07 -2.20 3.84
CA ILE A 83 -11.17 -2.82 3.12
C ILE A 83 -10.90 -4.31 3.00
N LEU A 84 -11.93 -5.09 3.33
CA LEU A 84 -12.00 -6.50 3.02
C LEU A 84 -13.00 -6.71 1.89
N ASP A 85 -12.49 -6.97 0.70
CA ASP A 85 -13.29 -7.25 -0.49
C ASP A 85 -13.57 -8.76 -0.56
N MET A 86 -14.84 -9.13 -0.43
CA MET A 86 -15.30 -10.51 -0.52
C MET A 86 -16.23 -10.62 -1.72
N ALA A 87 -15.78 -11.33 -2.77
CA ALA A 87 -16.54 -11.53 -4.01
C ALA A 87 -17.10 -10.23 -4.63
N GLY A 88 -16.35 -9.11 -4.56
CA GLY A 88 -16.75 -7.80 -5.10
C GLY A 88 -17.53 -6.94 -4.11
N LYS A 89 -17.87 -7.45 -2.92
CA LYS A 89 -18.46 -6.66 -1.84
C LYS A 89 -17.35 -6.11 -0.95
N ASN A 90 -17.14 -4.79 -1.04
CA ASN A 90 -16.22 -4.07 -0.18
C ASN A 90 -16.81 -3.88 1.23
N ASN A 91 -16.17 -4.47 2.24
CA ASN A 91 -16.50 -4.26 3.64
C ASN A 91 -15.43 -3.37 4.27
N LEU A 92 -15.81 -2.20 4.78
CA LEU A 92 -14.88 -1.31 5.48
C LEU A 92 -14.65 -1.82 6.90
N LEU A 93 -13.40 -2.10 7.23
CA LEU A 93 -13.02 -2.63 8.54
C LEU A 93 -12.81 -1.50 9.55
N GLU A 94 -13.09 -1.81 10.81
CA GLU A 94 -12.66 -1.01 11.96
C GLU A 94 -11.22 -1.39 12.32
N ALA A 95 -10.27 -0.50 12.00
CA ALA A 95 -8.83 -0.75 12.16
C ALA A 95 -8.15 0.18 13.17
N SER A 96 -8.92 1.02 13.88
CA SER A 96 -8.40 2.02 14.83
C SER A 96 -7.56 1.38 15.94
N ASN A 97 -7.81 0.11 16.27
CA ASN A 97 -7.04 -0.66 17.26
C ASN A 97 -5.58 -0.95 16.82
N LEU A 98 -5.27 -0.80 15.53
CA LEU A 98 -3.91 -0.95 15.02
C LEU A 98 -3.05 0.28 15.32
N GLU A 99 -3.67 1.44 15.59
CA GLU A 99 -2.97 2.71 15.83
C GLU A 99 -1.92 3.00 14.75
N VAL A 100 -0.75 3.50 15.12
CA VAL A 100 0.40 3.62 14.22
C VAL A 100 1.18 2.31 14.22
N LEU A 101 1.22 1.64 13.07
CA LEU A 101 1.98 0.42 12.85
C LEU A 101 3.37 0.77 12.30
N LYS A 102 4.44 0.36 12.99
CA LYS A 102 5.83 0.58 12.61
C LYS A 102 6.51 -0.72 12.22
N VAL A 103 7.66 -0.63 11.55
CA VAL A 103 8.47 -1.80 11.17
C VAL A 103 8.78 -2.67 12.39
N GLY A 104 8.51 -3.98 12.26
CA GLY A 104 8.65 -4.97 13.32
C GLY A 104 7.37 -5.20 14.12
N ASP A 105 6.39 -4.30 14.04
CA ASP A 105 5.14 -4.45 14.78
C ASP A 105 4.30 -5.59 14.20
N THR A 106 3.63 -6.27 15.12
CA THR A 106 2.69 -7.35 14.82
C THR A 106 1.42 -7.10 15.62
N LYS A 107 0.29 -6.95 14.95
CA LYS A 107 -1.00 -6.69 15.58
C LYS A 107 -2.11 -7.56 15.01
N LEU A 108 -3.13 -7.80 15.83
CA LEU A 108 -4.34 -8.50 15.44
C LEU A 108 -5.42 -7.50 15.03
N LEU A 109 -6.06 -7.76 13.88
CA LEU A 109 -7.18 -6.99 13.37
C LEU A 109 -8.45 -7.85 13.39
N PRO A 110 -9.40 -7.59 14.30
CA PRO A 110 -10.71 -8.20 14.25
C PRO A 110 -11.45 -7.84 12.96
N LEU A 111 -12.13 -8.81 12.36
CA LEU A 111 -12.93 -8.63 11.15
C LEU A 111 -14.30 -8.07 11.52
N LYS A 112 -14.29 -6.81 11.94
CA LYS A 112 -15.48 -6.03 12.29
C LYS A 112 -15.65 -4.88 11.31
N ASP A 113 -16.90 -4.60 10.96
CA ASP A 113 -17.24 -3.36 10.27
C ASP A 113 -17.07 -2.14 11.20
N ARG A 114 -17.11 -0.93 10.64
CA ARG A 114 -17.07 0.33 11.41
C ARG A 114 -18.25 0.53 12.38
N LYS A 115 -19.27 -0.33 12.33
CA LYS A 115 -20.39 -0.35 13.28
C LYS A 115 -20.17 -1.37 14.41
N GLY A 116 -19.06 -2.11 14.38
CA GLY A 116 -18.69 -3.14 15.35
C GLY A 116 -19.27 -4.52 15.06
N ASN A 117 -20.01 -4.71 13.97
CA ASN A 117 -20.57 -6.01 13.60
C ASN A 117 -19.48 -6.91 13.02
N LEU A 118 -19.51 -8.19 13.40
CA LEU A 118 -18.63 -9.19 12.81
C LEU A 118 -19.00 -9.41 11.34
N ILE A 119 -17.97 -9.49 10.51
CA ILE A 119 -18.10 -9.86 9.10
C ILE A 119 -18.09 -11.40 9.05
N PRO A 120 -19.15 -12.03 8.53
CA PRO A 120 -19.21 -13.49 8.46
C PRO A 120 -18.23 -13.98 7.39
N ILE A 121 -17.30 -14.84 7.81
CA ILE A 121 -16.34 -15.53 6.94
C ILE A 121 -16.33 -16.99 7.32
N ASN A 122 -16.39 -17.85 6.32
CA ASN A 122 -16.32 -19.29 6.47
C ASN A 122 -14.96 -19.81 6.02
N ALA A 123 -14.59 -20.97 6.54
CA ALA A 123 -13.46 -21.71 6.03
C ALA A 123 -13.63 -22.02 4.53
N GLY A 124 -12.59 -21.75 3.75
CA GLY A 124 -12.58 -21.87 2.30
C GLY A 124 -12.84 -20.55 1.57
N ASP A 125 -13.32 -19.51 2.27
CA ASP A 125 -13.58 -18.22 1.66
C ASP A 125 -12.27 -17.52 1.25
N PHE A 126 -12.37 -16.71 0.21
CA PHE A 126 -11.29 -15.84 -0.24
C PHE A 126 -11.71 -14.38 -0.05
N ALA A 127 -10.77 -13.57 0.42
CA ALA A 127 -10.94 -12.12 0.46
C ALA A 127 -9.70 -11.40 -0.01
N THR A 128 -9.88 -10.23 -0.60
CA THR A 128 -8.77 -9.31 -0.89
C THR A 128 -8.73 -8.26 0.21
N PHE A 129 -7.68 -8.30 1.02
CA PHE A 129 -7.37 -7.27 2.00
C PHE A 129 -6.67 -6.09 1.33
N LYS A 130 -7.18 -4.88 1.56
CA LYS A 130 -6.67 -3.65 0.94
C LYS A 130 -6.50 -2.57 2.01
N VAL A 131 -5.36 -1.89 1.97
CA VAL A 131 -5.12 -0.65 2.72
C VAL A 131 -5.03 0.48 1.70
N ILE A 132 -5.88 1.49 1.84
CA ILE A 132 -5.97 2.62 0.91
C ILE A 132 -5.66 3.89 1.68
N ASP A 133 -4.74 4.69 1.15
CA ASP A 133 -4.56 6.07 1.60
C ASP A 133 -5.65 6.95 0.96
N LEU A 134 -6.53 7.51 1.78
CA LEU A 134 -7.65 8.34 1.34
C LEU A 134 -7.22 9.73 0.87
N ARG A 135 -6.02 10.19 1.23
CA ARG A 135 -5.46 11.46 0.73
C ARG A 135 -5.21 11.34 -0.76
N THR A 136 -4.32 10.42 -1.14
CA THR A 136 -3.92 10.22 -2.53
C THR A 136 -4.84 9.29 -3.32
N LYS A 137 -5.78 8.61 -2.63
CA LYS A 137 -6.68 7.58 -3.18
C LYS A 137 -5.93 6.39 -3.80
N LYS A 138 -4.69 6.16 -3.39
CA LYS A 138 -3.85 5.07 -3.88
C LYS A 138 -3.83 3.91 -2.88
N PRO A 139 -3.71 2.66 -3.37
CA PRO A 139 -3.48 1.53 -2.48
C PRO A 139 -2.07 1.60 -1.89
N VAL A 140 -2.00 1.45 -0.58
CA VAL A 140 -0.75 1.23 0.17
C VAL A 140 -0.40 -0.26 0.14
N PHE A 141 -1.40 -1.13 0.26
CA PHE A 141 -1.21 -2.57 0.32
C PHE A 141 -2.42 -3.33 -0.24
N ILE A 142 -2.17 -4.44 -0.93
CA ILE A 142 -3.20 -5.34 -1.44
C ILE A 142 -2.70 -6.79 -1.33
N GLN A 143 -3.48 -7.66 -0.70
CA GLN A 143 -3.17 -9.09 -0.63
C GLN A 143 -4.44 -9.93 -0.67
N ASN A 144 -4.40 -11.04 -1.42
CA ASN A 144 -5.43 -12.07 -1.36
C ASN A 144 -5.16 -13.02 -0.19
N ILE A 145 -6.18 -13.26 0.62
CA ILE A 145 -6.15 -14.12 1.78
C ILE A 145 -7.18 -15.21 1.55
N ARG A 146 -6.77 -16.46 1.78
CA ARG A 146 -7.70 -17.58 1.88
C ARG A 146 -7.88 -17.89 3.36
N PHE A 147 -9.13 -17.95 3.79
CA PHE A 147 -9.47 -18.40 5.13
C PHE A 147 -9.54 -19.92 5.13
N MET A 148 -8.82 -20.57 6.03
CA MET A 148 -8.78 -22.00 6.22
C MET A 148 -9.42 -22.31 7.57
N ASN A 149 -10.12 -23.44 7.67
CA ASN A 149 -10.79 -23.83 8.90
C ASN A 149 -9.75 -23.85 10.02
N GLY A 150 -9.88 -22.94 10.99
CA GLY A 150 -8.80 -22.52 11.86
C GLY A 150 -8.01 -23.70 12.40
N ILE A 151 -6.76 -23.83 11.95
CA ILE A 151 -5.76 -24.36 12.86
C ILE A 151 -5.42 -23.14 13.70
N ASP A 152 -5.79 -23.18 14.98
CA ASP A 152 -5.21 -22.31 15.99
C ASP A 152 -3.69 -22.42 15.86
N THR A 153 -3.09 -21.53 15.08
CA THR A 153 -1.65 -21.32 15.11
C THR A 153 -1.40 -20.43 16.32
N GLU A 154 -1.65 -21.00 17.50
CA GLU A 154 -0.95 -20.58 18.69
C GLU A 154 0.54 -20.65 18.33
N TYR A 155 1.14 -19.46 18.21
CA TYR A 155 2.58 -19.33 18.24
C TYR A 155 3.01 -19.84 19.62
N GLN A 156 3.39 -21.11 19.73
CA GLN A 156 4.22 -21.53 20.86
C GLN A 156 5.59 -20.90 20.62
N PRO A 157 6.04 -19.94 21.45
CA PRO A 157 7.44 -19.54 21.45
C PRO A 157 8.24 -20.82 21.67
N GLY A 158 9.29 -21.02 20.87
CA GLY A 158 10.06 -22.25 20.85
C GLY A 158 10.30 -22.81 22.24
N ASN A 159 9.93 -24.07 22.43
CA ASN A 159 10.43 -24.83 23.56
C ASN A 159 11.94 -24.93 23.35
N ASP A 160 12.67 -24.02 23.99
CA ASP A 160 14.07 -24.22 24.30
C ASP A 160 14.14 -25.62 24.89
N THR A 161 14.73 -26.55 24.12
CA THR A 161 14.92 -27.90 24.59
C THR A 161 15.96 -27.78 25.69
N GLU A 162 15.48 -27.74 26.93
CA GLU A 162 16.30 -27.89 28.10
C GLU A 162 17.10 -29.19 27.90
N TYR A 163 18.42 -29.05 27.82
CA TYR A 163 19.33 -30.18 27.69
C TYR A 163 19.14 -31.05 28.92
N GLN A 164 18.40 -32.16 28.82
CA GLN A 164 18.38 -33.17 29.86
C GLN A 164 19.63 -34.03 29.69
N PRO A 165 20.53 -34.09 30.69
CA PRO A 165 21.67 -35.01 30.64
C PRO A 165 21.14 -36.44 30.58
N GLY A 166 21.60 -37.22 29.59
CA GLY A 166 21.14 -38.58 29.35
C GLY A 166 21.42 -39.50 30.53
N ASN A 167 20.45 -40.36 30.84
CA ASN A 167 20.61 -41.41 31.84
C ASN A 167 21.51 -42.52 31.29
N ASP A 168 22.59 -42.79 32.01
CA ASP A 168 23.48 -43.93 31.78
C ASP A 168 22.67 -45.23 31.86
N THR A 169 22.82 -46.10 30.86
CA THR A 169 22.16 -47.41 30.85
C THR A 169 22.94 -48.37 31.75
N GLU A 170 22.35 -48.72 32.89
CA GLU A 170 22.86 -49.77 33.77
C GLU A 170 22.62 -51.15 33.11
N TYR A 171 23.71 -51.91 32.88
CA TYR A 171 23.65 -53.27 32.33
C TYR A 171 23.03 -54.23 33.37
N GLN A 172 21.95 -54.93 33.00
CA GLN A 172 21.40 -56.05 33.77
C GLN A 172 21.92 -57.37 33.16
N PRO A 173 22.56 -58.29 33.92
CA PRO A 173 23.01 -59.58 33.39
C PRO A 173 21.82 -60.54 33.19
N GLY A 174 21.76 -61.20 32.03
CA GLY A 174 20.74 -62.20 31.72
C GLY A 174 20.97 -63.52 32.46
N ASN A 175 19.87 -64.13 32.93
CA ASN A 175 19.85 -65.47 33.52
C ASN A 175 19.79 -66.53 32.41
N ASP A 176 20.80 -67.39 32.34
CA ASP A 176 20.76 -68.62 31.54
C ASP A 176 20.04 -69.73 32.34
N THR A 177 19.14 -70.46 31.69
CA THR A 177 18.51 -71.67 32.22
C THR A 177 18.85 -72.85 31.30
N GLU A 178 19.24 -73.96 31.95
CA GLU A 178 19.68 -75.30 31.48
C GLU A 178 21.18 -75.50 31.19
#